data_AF-A0A7C0UK29-F1
#
_entry.id   AF-A0A7C0UK29-F1
#
_cell.length_a   1.000
_cell.length_b   1.000
_cell.length_c   1.000
_cell.angle_alpha   90.00
_cell.angle_beta   90.00
_cell.angle_gamma   90.00
#
_symmetry.space_group_name_H-M   'P 1'
#
loop_
_entity.id
_entity.type
_entity.pdbx_description
1 polymer ?
#
loop_
_entity_poly.entity_id
_entity_poly.type
_entity_poly.pdbx_seq_one_letter_code
_entity_poly.pdbx_strand_id
1 'polypeptide(L)' 'MTEAYAFEVKKTLKQKLRRIRKKDTPFFEAVKRKMAQVIEHPTHYKPLRSNLKGVRRVHVK' A
#
# COMPACT_ATOMS: atom_id res chain seq x y z
N MET A 1 4.42 23.30 1.20
CA MET A 1 3.69 22.44 2.15
C MET A 1 3.02 21.36 1.34
N THR A 2 3.55 20.14 1.30
CA THR A 2 2.91 19.03 0.59
C THR A 2 1.70 18.58 1.41
N GLU A 3 0.50 18.76 0.87
CA GLU A 3 -0.72 18.26 1.52
C GLU A 3 -0.65 16.73 1.62
N ALA A 4 -0.65 16.22 2.85
CA ALA A 4 -0.63 14.79 3.10
C ALA A 4 -2.02 14.20 2.82
N TYR A 5 -2.11 13.29 1.86
CA TYR A 5 -3.36 12.59 1.57
C TYR A 5 -3.79 11.73 2.76
N ALA A 6 -5.07 11.77 3.12
CA ALA A 6 -5.65 10.79 4.02
C ALA A 6 -5.78 9.43 3.32
N PHE A 7 -5.62 8.33 4.05
CA PHE A 7 -5.74 6.98 3.52
C PHE A 7 -6.68 6.11 4.35
N GLU A 8 -7.37 5.19 3.68
CA GLU A 8 -8.19 4.16 4.31
C GLU A 8 -7.61 2.76 4.02
N VAL A 9 -7.64 1.88 5.02
CA VAL A 9 -7.20 0.48 4.88
C VAL A 9 -8.39 -0.45 5.05
N LYS A 10 -8.76 -1.16 3.98
CA LYS A 10 -9.81 -2.19 4.02
C LYS A 10 -9.57 -3.20 5.15
N LYS A 11 -10.63 -3.62 5.83
CA LYS A 11 -10.58 -4.58 6.95
C LYS A 11 -9.81 -5.86 6.62
N THR A 12 -9.98 -6.38 5.40
CA THR A 12 -9.30 -7.58 4.90
C THR A 12 -7.78 -7.38 4.81
N LEU A 13 -7.31 -6.21 4.35
CA LEU A 13 -5.90 -5.86 4.30
C LEU A 13 -5.33 -5.68 5.72
N LYS A 14 -6.06 -5.00 6.62
CA LYS A 14 -5.66 -4.82 8.02
C LYS A 14 -5.41 -6.16 8.72
N GLN A 15 -6.26 -7.16 8.47
CA GLN A 15 -6.07 -8.51 9.01
C GLN A 15 -4.84 -9.22 8.45
N LYS A 16 -4.60 -9.11 7.12
CA LYS A 16 -3.39 -9.66 6.49
C LYS A 16 -2.13 -9.03 7.04
N LEU A 17 -2.08 -7.71 7.16
CA LEU A 17 -0.97 -6.96 7.74
C LEU A 17 -0.69 -7.38 9.19
N ARG A 18 -1.72 -7.61 10.00
CA ARG A 18 -1.56 -8.11 11.38
C ARG A 18 -0.90 -9.50 11.42
N ARG A 19 -1.23 -10.38 10.46
CA ARG A 19 -0.62 -11.71 10.35
C ARG A 19 0.83 -11.62 9.87
N ILE A 20 1.10 -10.78 8.87
CA ILE A 20 2.45 -10.54 8.33
C ILE A 20 3.35 -10.00 9.43
N ARG A 21 2.94 -8.97 10.17
CA ARG A 21 3.72 -8.39 11.28
C ARG A 21 4.18 -9.42 12.31
N LYS A 22 3.40 -10.48 12.54
CA LYS A 22 3.74 -11.55 13.50
C LYS A 22 4.70 -12.59 12.93
N LYS A 23 4.70 -12.79 11.61
CA LYS A 23 5.45 -13.85 10.92
C LYS A 23 6.73 -13.34 10.27
N ASP A 24 6.69 -12.14 9.72
CA ASP A 24 7.74 -11.53 8.90
C ASP A 24 7.72 -10.01 9.10
N THR A 25 8.48 -9.57 10.10
CA THR A 25 8.62 -8.15 10.43
C THR A 25 9.32 -7.35 9.32
N PRO A 26 10.42 -7.82 8.70
CA PRO A 26 11.05 -7.12 7.58
C PRO A 26 10.09 -6.84 6.42
N PHE A 27 9.30 -7.83 6.02
CA PHE A 27 8.30 -7.65 4.96
C PHE A 27 7.19 -6.68 5.37
N PHE A 28 6.73 -6.72 6.62
CA PHE A 28 5.76 -5.74 7.14
C PHE A 28 6.27 -4.29 7.03
N GLU A 29 7.52 -4.05 7.39
CA GLU A 29 8.13 -2.72 7.30
C GLU A 29 8.38 -2.30 5.83
N ALA A 30 8.66 -3.24 4.93
CA ALA A 30 8.66 -2.98 3.49
C ALA A 30 7.28 -2.51 2.98
N VAL A 31 6.19 -3.15 3.43
CA VAL A 31 4.83 -2.72 3.08
C VAL A 31 4.51 -1.33 3.63
N LYS A 32 4.86 -1.04 4.90
CA LYS A 32 4.66 0.29 5.49
C LYS A 32 5.37 1.40 4.71
N ARG A 33 6.64 1.19 4.33
CA ARG A 33 7.39 2.15 3.50
C ARG A 33 6.68 2.41 2.18
N LYS A 34 6.13 1.36 1.55
CA LYS A 34 5.33 1.51 0.33
C LYS A 34 4.03 2.26 0.57
N MET A 35 3.35 2.06 1.69
CA MET A 35 2.15 2.85 2.04
C MET A 35 2.47 4.34 2.19
N ALA A 36 3.59 4.69 2.82
CA ALA A 36 4.03 6.10 2.92
C ALA A 36 4.26 6.71 1.53
N GLN A 37 4.92 5.99 0.62
CA GLN A 37 5.10 6.42 -0.77
C GLN A 37 3.77 6.61 -1.52
N VAL A 38 2.76 5.76 -1.26
CA VAL A 38 1.40 5.95 -1.83
C VAL A 38 0.77 7.24 -1.31
N ILE A 39 0.95 7.56 -0.03
CA ILE A 39 0.40 8.78 0.59
C ILE A 39 1.06 10.03 0.02
N GLU A 40 2.39 10.02 -0.13
CA GLU A 40 3.14 11.15 -0.69
C GLU A 40 2.87 11.35 -2.19
N HIS A 41 2.79 10.25 -2.95
CA HIS A 41 2.61 10.28 -4.40
C HIS A 41 1.60 9.23 -4.87
N PRO A 42 0.27 9.48 -4.78
CA PRO A 42 -0.75 8.46 -5.08
C PRO A 42 -0.69 7.89 -6.52
N THR A 43 -0.10 8.63 -7.45
CA THR A 43 -0.12 8.33 -8.89
C THR A 43 1.18 7.74 -9.47
N HIS A 44 2.20 7.45 -8.67
CA HIS A 44 3.49 7.01 -9.22
C HIS A 44 3.57 5.51 -9.57
N TYR A 45 2.69 4.67 -9.02
CA TYR A 45 2.71 3.22 -9.25
C TYR A 45 1.98 2.77 -10.52
N LYS A 46 2.29 1.56 -11.01
CA LYS A 46 1.78 1.00 -12.27
C LYS A 46 0.25 0.93 -12.26
N PRO A 47 -0.46 1.66 -13.15
CA PRO A 47 -1.90 1.51 -13.30
C PRO A 47 -2.23 0.14 -13.89
N LEU A 48 -3.30 -0.48 -13.40
CA LEU A 48 -3.84 -1.72 -13.95
C LEU A 48 -4.91 -1.42 -15.02
N ARG A 49 -5.16 -2.41 -15.88
CA ARG A 49 -6.06 -2.31 -17.05
C ARG A 49 -7.29 -3.23 -16.88
N SER A 50 -8.24 -3.13 -17.82
CA SER A 50 -9.47 -3.95 -17.85
C SER A 50 -10.30 -3.79 -16.56
N ASN A 51 -10.73 -4.89 -15.94
CA ASN A 51 -11.53 -4.93 -14.71
C ASN A 51 -10.87 -4.25 -13.49
N LEU A 52 -9.57 -3.93 -13.59
CA LEU A 52 -8.79 -3.26 -12.55
C LEU A 52 -8.44 -1.80 -12.95
N LYS A 53 -9.18 -1.22 -13.89
CA LYS A 53 -9.06 0.21 -14.23
C LYS A 53 -9.36 1.05 -12.98
N GLY A 54 -8.51 2.04 -12.71
CA GLY A 54 -8.63 2.91 -11.54
C GLY A 54 -7.85 2.44 -10.30
N VAL A 55 -7.25 1.24 -10.32
CA VAL A 55 -6.32 0.80 -9.27
C VAL A 55 -4.88 0.73 -9.75
N ARG A 56 -3.94 0.82 -8.81
CA ARG A 56 -2.49 0.79 -9.06
C ARG A 56 -1.83 -0.34 -8.31
N ARG A 57 -0.85 -0.99 -8.94
CA ARG A 57 -0.12 -2.13 -8.36
C ARG A 57 1.21 -1.68 -7.77
N VAL A 58 1.40 -1.99 -6.49
CA VAL A 58 2.65 -1.80 -5.76
C VAL A 58 3.32 -3.15 -5.61
N HIS A 59 4.58 -3.25 -6.04
CA HIS A 59 5.39 -4.42 -5.76
C HIS A 59 6.18 -4.21 -4.46
N VAL A 60 6.09 -5.18 -3.57
CA VAL A 60 6.80 -5.19 -2.29
C VAL A 60 7.91 -6.23 -2.46
N LYS A 61 9.15 -5.77 -2.53
CA LYS A 61 10.35 -6.61 -2.51
C LYS A 61 10.76 -6.85 -1.08
#